data_AF-A0A9P3NQ25-F1
#
_entry.id   AF-A0A9P3NQ25-F1
#
_cell.length_a   1.000
_cell.length_b   1.000
_cell.length_c   1.000
_cell.angle_alpha   90.00
_cell.angle_beta   90.00
_cell.angle_gamma   90.00
#
_symmetry.space_group_name_H-M   'P 1'
#
loop_
_entity.id
_entity.type
_entity.pdbx_description
1 polymer ?
#
loop_
_entity_poly.entity_id
_entity_poly.type
_entity_poly.pdbx_seq_one_letter_code
_entity_poly.pdbx_strand_id
1 'polypeptide(L)'
;MTAQAGKGFGKKPAAGSKAKPAGSKANPAGSSSKVLDELSSVAGGSVSAAPAAAAAAEAGEGGAAVCPCGGGAEKRGYKECCGRYHGGVKEPDAVTLMKARYSAFAKGVIPYIVRTTHDDNPNLGPGGAEGRKQLTADCEETCNRLVFKRLDIMSTEAGSTEDESFVSFRAVYAYKHGTTTDNQILVEKSRFVLDPSSGRWLYIERIPLDAAAEAAWRLGPELLQQEKQQGGKKSYVMQGAAQPKLRPRSS
;
A
#
# COMPACT_ATOMS: atom_id res chain seq x y z
N MET A 1 52.05 7.60 53.45
CA MET A 1 50.96 8.60 53.51
C MET A 1 51.51 9.93 53.01
N THR A 2 50.69 10.74 52.34
CA THR A 2 50.93 12.11 51.78
C THR A 2 51.92 12.29 50.61
N ALA A 3 51.32 12.40 49.40
CA ALA A 3 51.29 13.54 48.47
C ALA A 3 52.57 14.24 47.91
N GLN A 4 52.48 14.42 46.58
CA GLN A 4 52.86 15.58 45.72
C GLN A 4 54.26 15.72 45.08
N ALA A 5 54.27 15.66 43.75
CA ALA A 5 55.03 16.47 42.77
C ALA A 5 54.38 16.22 41.39
N GLY A 6 54.24 17.12 40.41
CA GLY A 6 54.57 18.52 40.25
C GLY A 6 54.25 18.94 38.79
N LYS A 7 53.85 20.20 38.62
CA LYS A 7 54.09 21.16 37.50
C LYS A 7 53.96 20.73 36.02
N GLY A 8 53.28 21.58 35.23
CA GLY A 8 53.45 21.68 33.77
C GLY A 8 52.30 22.41 33.06
N PHE A 9 52.24 23.74 33.07
CA PHE A 9 52.61 24.63 31.94
C PHE A 9 51.78 24.50 30.64
N GLY A 10 51.13 25.61 30.23
CA GLY A 10 51.25 26.07 28.85
C GLY A 10 49.98 26.37 28.03
N LYS A 11 49.63 27.66 27.98
CA LYS A 11 49.21 28.46 26.80
C LYS A 11 47.84 28.22 26.11
N LYS A 12 46.99 29.27 26.26
CA LYS A 12 46.11 29.99 25.28
C LYS A 12 46.40 29.71 23.78
N PRO A 13 45.46 29.90 22.80
CA PRO A 13 44.62 31.11 22.69
C PRO A 13 43.25 31.03 21.94
N ALA A 14 42.54 32.17 22.04
CA ALA A 14 41.78 32.92 21.01
C ALA A 14 40.58 32.32 20.27
N ALA A 15 39.45 33.00 20.50
CA ALA A 15 38.28 33.10 19.65
C ALA A 15 38.59 33.82 18.31
N GLY A 16 37.95 33.36 17.24
CA GLY A 16 37.88 34.00 15.94
C GLY A 16 36.44 34.02 15.45
N SER A 17 35.89 35.21 15.25
CA SER A 17 34.56 35.48 14.71
C SER A 17 34.51 35.28 13.19
N LYS A 18 33.35 34.83 12.69
CA LYS A 18 32.52 35.42 11.60
C LYS A 18 31.87 34.34 10.73
N ALA A 19 30.56 34.50 10.54
CA ALA A 19 29.89 34.65 9.23
C ALA A 19 28.55 33.91 9.20
N LYS A 20 27.48 34.67 8.96
CA LYS A 20 26.20 34.19 8.45
C LYS A 20 26.26 34.28 6.91
N PRO A 21 25.66 33.33 6.19
CA PRO A 21 24.96 33.69 4.98
C PRO A 21 23.48 33.28 5.04
N ALA A 22 22.67 34.07 4.34
CA ALA A 22 21.27 33.86 4.05
C ALA A 22 21.08 33.07 2.74
N GLY A 23 19.89 32.49 2.57
CA GLY A 23 19.44 31.75 1.38
C GLY A 23 19.31 30.26 1.68
N SER A 24 18.24 29.54 1.32
CA SER A 24 17.15 29.81 0.40
C SER A 24 16.01 28.82 0.67
N LYS A 25 14.79 29.34 0.53
CA LYS A 25 13.57 28.67 0.02
C LYS A 25 13.16 27.32 0.65
N ALA A 26 12.02 27.40 1.33
CA ALA A 26 11.13 26.30 1.65
C ALA A 26 10.99 25.30 0.49
N ASN A 27 10.98 24.01 0.82
CA ASN A 27 10.57 22.95 -0.09
C ASN A 27 9.46 22.15 0.60
N PRO A 28 8.33 21.88 -0.09
CA PRO A 28 7.10 21.42 0.55
C PRO A 28 7.15 19.92 0.87
N ALA A 29 6.34 19.56 1.86
CA ALA A 29 5.98 18.21 2.24
C ALA A 29 5.39 17.43 1.04
N GLY A 30 5.74 16.15 0.94
CA GLY A 30 5.18 15.21 -0.03
C GLY A 30 5.25 13.80 0.56
N SER A 31 4.25 13.48 1.38
CA SER A 31 4.01 12.16 1.97
C SER A 31 2.69 11.66 1.42
N SER A 32 2.70 10.58 0.66
CA SER A 32 1.55 9.70 0.46
C SER A 32 1.96 8.45 -0.32
N SER A 33 1.58 7.30 0.22
CA SER A 33 1.63 5.99 -0.42
C SER A 33 1.31 6.08 -1.93
N LYS A 34 2.12 5.51 -2.84
CA LYS A 34 1.93 5.68 -4.31
C LYS A 34 0.53 5.33 -4.85
N VAL A 35 -0.30 4.62 -4.09
CA VAL A 35 -1.72 4.42 -4.42
C VAL A 35 -2.52 5.72 -4.25
N LEU A 36 -2.22 6.52 -3.24
CA LEU A 36 -2.76 7.86 -3.00
C LEU A 36 -2.03 8.93 -3.83
N ASP A 37 -0.73 8.77 -4.10
CA ASP A 37 0.06 9.70 -4.91
C ASP A 37 -0.39 9.70 -6.40
N GLU A 38 -0.68 8.52 -7.00
CA GLU A 38 -1.26 8.45 -8.36
C GLU A 38 -2.71 8.99 -8.44
N LEU A 39 -3.44 9.03 -7.32
CA LEU A 39 -4.84 9.50 -7.29
C LEU A 39 -4.97 11.02 -7.13
N SER A 40 -3.88 11.71 -6.77
CA SER A 40 -3.81 13.16 -6.59
C SER A 40 -3.66 13.95 -7.90
N SER A 41 -3.18 13.31 -8.97
CA SER A 41 -2.90 13.96 -10.26
C SER A 41 -4.16 14.31 -11.10
N VAL A 42 -5.36 13.87 -10.69
CA VAL A 42 -6.57 13.93 -11.54
C VAL A 42 -7.73 14.80 -11.02
N ALA A 43 -7.54 15.70 -10.03
CA ALA A 43 -8.65 16.57 -9.61
C ALA A 43 -8.18 17.94 -9.09
N GLY A 44 -8.04 18.91 -9.98
CA GLY A 44 -8.20 20.32 -9.64
C GLY A 44 -9.67 20.71 -9.73
N GLY A 45 -10.29 21.04 -8.59
CA GLY A 45 -11.67 21.55 -8.57
C GLY A 45 -12.34 21.44 -7.19
N SER A 46 -12.25 22.51 -6.41
CA SER A 46 -12.85 22.65 -5.08
C SER A 46 -14.39 22.72 -5.13
N VAL A 47 -15.08 21.99 -4.24
CA VAL A 47 -16.34 22.43 -3.62
C VAL A 47 -16.47 21.92 -2.17
N SER A 48 -17.11 22.73 -1.33
CA SER A 48 -17.17 22.71 0.14
C SER A 48 -18.13 21.65 0.76
N ALA A 49 -17.87 21.26 2.02
CA ALA A 49 -18.64 20.34 2.90
C ALA A 49 -19.98 20.97 3.42
N ALA A 50 -20.98 20.31 4.04
CA ALA A 50 -21.17 19.09 4.87
C ALA A 50 -22.71 18.80 5.02
N PRO A 51 -23.27 17.95 5.94
CA PRO A 51 -22.75 16.86 6.80
C PRO A 51 -23.58 15.53 6.74
N ALA A 52 -23.19 14.56 7.57
CA ALA A 52 -23.65 13.16 7.67
C ALA A 52 -24.96 12.90 8.47
N ALA A 53 -25.69 11.82 8.13
CA ALA A 53 -26.25 10.81 9.08
C ALA A 53 -27.08 9.70 8.36
N ALA A 54 -26.86 8.46 8.82
CA ALA A 54 -27.77 7.29 8.89
C ALA A 54 -28.72 6.93 7.73
N ALA A 55 -28.50 5.75 7.13
CA ALA A 55 -29.56 4.74 6.93
C ALA A 55 -28.94 3.36 6.63
N ALA A 56 -29.34 2.38 7.45
CA ALA A 56 -29.15 0.97 7.18
C ALA A 56 -30.26 0.45 6.27
N ALA A 57 -29.95 -0.67 5.61
CA ALA A 57 -30.84 -1.64 4.97
C ALA A 57 -31.54 -1.23 3.66
N GLU A 58 -31.14 -1.89 2.57
CA GLU A 58 -32.07 -2.55 1.65
C GLU A 58 -31.44 -3.91 1.30
N ALA A 59 -32.03 -4.97 1.87
CA ALA A 59 -31.63 -6.35 1.65
C ALA A 59 -32.30 -6.87 0.37
N GLY A 60 -31.55 -6.87 -0.72
CA GLY A 60 -31.88 -7.67 -1.91
C GLY A 60 -31.44 -9.11 -1.71
N GLU A 61 -32.40 -10.02 -1.70
CA GLU A 61 -32.22 -11.47 -1.66
C GLU A 61 -31.48 -11.94 -2.93
N GLY A 62 -30.22 -12.34 -2.76
CA GLY A 62 -29.37 -12.88 -3.83
C GLY A 62 -28.28 -13.72 -3.17
N GLY A 63 -28.15 -14.99 -3.60
CA GLY A 63 -27.22 -15.97 -3.02
C GLY A 63 -25.87 -15.33 -2.69
N ALA A 64 -25.44 -15.49 -1.43
CA ALA A 64 -24.39 -14.67 -0.82
C ALA A 64 -23.19 -14.49 -1.77
N ALA A 65 -23.11 -13.32 -2.41
CA ALA A 65 -22.03 -13.02 -3.34
C ALA A 65 -20.69 -13.35 -2.66
N VAL A 66 -19.82 -14.01 -3.42
CA VAL A 66 -18.48 -14.40 -2.95
C VAL A 66 -17.81 -13.18 -2.32
N CYS A 67 -17.13 -13.38 -1.19
CA CYS A 67 -16.44 -12.31 -0.50
C CYS A 67 -15.52 -11.54 -1.48
N PRO A 68 -15.39 -10.20 -1.41
CA PRO A 68 -14.55 -9.44 -2.35
C PRO A 68 -13.10 -9.94 -2.44
N CYS A 69 -12.54 -10.49 -1.36
CA CYS A 69 -11.21 -11.13 -1.38
C CYS A 69 -11.14 -12.46 -2.17
N GLY A 70 -12.24 -12.91 -2.79
CA GLY A 70 -12.36 -14.17 -3.52
C GLY A 70 -12.93 -15.33 -2.70
N GLY A 71 -13.17 -15.17 -1.39
CA GLY A 71 -13.81 -16.20 -0.55
C GLY A 71 -12.96 -17.44 -0.22
N GLY A 72 -11.69 -17.47 -0.66
CA GLY A 72 -10.79 -18.61 -0.51
C GLY A 72 -11.17 -19.80 -1.41
N ALA A 73 -10.60 -20.98 -1.14
CA ALA A 73 -10.83 -22.18 -1.95
C ALA A 73 -12.32 -22.59 -2.00
N GLU A 74 -13.04 -22.38 -0.91
CA GLU A 74 -14.47 -22.68 -0.77
C GLU A 74 -15.38 -21.60 -1.34
N LYS A 75 -14.84 -20.48 -1.85
CA LYS A 75 -15.61 -19.33 -2.36
C LYS A 75 -16.66 -18.82 -1.38
N ARG A 76 -16.31 -18.76 -0.09
CA ARG A 76 -17.22 -18.36 0.99
C ARG A 76 -17.82 -16.97 0.75
N GLY A 77 -19.07 -16.81 1.18
CA GLY A 77 -19.75 -15.52 1.20
C GLY A 77 -19.09 -14.53 2.18
N TYR A 78 -19.39 -13.24 2.02
CA TYR A 78 -18.79 -12.18 2.84
C TYR A 78 -18.89 -12.42 4.36
N LYS A 79 -20.07 -12.80 4.88
CA LYS A 79 -20.30 -12.98 6.33
C LYS A 79 -19.39 -14.04 6.95
N GLU A 80 -19.19 -15.16 6.26
CA GLU A 80 -18.37 -16.29 6.72
C GLU A 80 -16.87 -16.11 6.43
N CYS A 81 -16.52 -15.14 5.58
CA CYS A 81 -15.16 -14.83 5.19
C CYS A 81 -14.64 -13.57 5.91
N CYS A 82 -14.66 -12.39 5.28
CA CYS A 82 -14.08 -11.18 5.89
C CYS A 82 -15.02 -10.47 6.86
N GLY A 83 -16.33 -10.71 6.76
CA GLY A 83 -17.35 -10.08 7.61
C GLY A 83 -17.17 -10.36 9.11
N ARG A 84 -16.72 -11.57 9.48
CA ARG A 84 -16.41 -11.91 10.88
C ARG A 84 -15.28 -11.06 11.47
N TYR A 85 -14.25 -10.76 10.69
CA TYR A 85 -13.11 -9.94 11.12
C TYR A 85 -13.52 -8.47 11.21
N HIS A 86 -14.31 -8.00 10.25
CA HIS A 86 -14.94 -6.68 10.34
C HIS A 86 -15.85 -6.55 11.57
N GLY A 87 -16.49 -7.65 11.99
CA GLY A 87 -17.27 -7.77 13.23
C GLY A 87 -16.45 -7.91 14.52
N GLY A 88 -15.12 -7.94 14.44
CA GLY A 88 -14.23 -7.88 15.60
C GLY A 88 -13.46 -9.16 15.94
N VAL A 89 -13.71 -10.27 15.25
CA VAL A 89 -12.87 -11.48 15.38
C VAL A 89 -11.41 -11.13 15.03
N LYS A 90 -10.45 -11.67 15.78
CA LYS A 90 -9.03 -11.48 15.47
C LYS A 90 -8.62 -12.30 14.24
N GLU A 91 -7.84 -11.68 13.38
CA GLU A 91 -7.23 -12.32 12.22
C GLU A 91 -6.09 -13.23 12.70
N PRO A 92 -6.03 -14.49 12.26
CA PRO A 92 -5.01 -15.43 12.72
C PRO A 92 -3.61 -15.12 12.17
N ASP A 93 -3.53 -14.46 11.02
CA ASP A 93 -2.29 -14.16 10.31
C ASP A 93 -2.38 -12.87 9.47
N ALA A 94 -1.23 -12.38 9.02
CA ALA A 94 -1.11 -11.18 8.21
C ALA A 94 -1.83 -11.28 6.85
N VAL A 95 -1.85 -12.45 6.21
CA VAL A 95 -2.53 -12.64 4.93
C VAL A 95 -4.06 -12.57 5.07
N THR A 96 -4.60 -13.06 6.19
CA THR A 96 -6.03 -12.93 6.51
C THR A 96 -6.38 -11.48 6.77
N LEU A 97 -5.53 -10.75 7.51
CA LEU A 97 -5.68 -9.32 7.68
C LEU A 97 -5.66 -8.56 6.36
N MET A 98 -4.70 -8.85 5.48
CA MET A 98 -4.61 -8.21 4.16
C MET A 98 -5.91 -8.42 3.35
N LYS A 99 -6.42 -9.66 3.30
CA LYS A 99 -7.69 -9.99 2.61
C LYS A 99 -8.89 -9.27 3.21
N ALA A 100 -8.94 -9.16 4.53
CA ALA A 100 -10.00 -8.43 5.23
C ALA A 100 -9.91 -6.93 4.95
N ARG A 101 -8.71 -6.32 5.00
CA ARG A 101 -8.51 -4.90 4.64
C ARG A 101 -8.94 -4.61 3.20
N TYR A 102 -8.57 -5.46 2.24
CA TYR A 102 -9.06 -5.34 0.86
C TYR A 102 -10.59 -5.36 0.79
N SER A 103 -11.21 -6.32 1.49
CA SER A 103 -12.68 -6.44 1.51
C SER A 103 -13.35 -5.27 2.21
N ALA A 104 -12.69 -4.66 3.21
CA ALA A 104 -13.16 -3.45 3.87
C ALA A 104 -13.19 -2.26 2.92
N PHE A 105 -12.15 -2.06 2.09
CA PHE A 105 -12.19 -1.06 1.03
C PHE A 105 -13.32 -1.33 0.02
N ALA A 106 -13.46 -2.58 -0.44
CA ALA A 106 -14.50 -2.96 -1.39
C ALA A 106 -15.94 -2.80 -0.85
N LYS A 107 -16.12 -2.84 0.47
CA LYS A 107 -17.42 -2.75 1.16
C LYS A 107 -17.64 -1.43 1.89
N GLY A 108 -16.67 -0.51 1.89
CA GLY A 108 -16.74 0.76 2.63
C GLY A 108 -16.68 0.61 4.15
N VAL A 109 -16.05 -0.45 4.69
CA VAL A 109 -15.94 -0.66 6.15
C VAL A 109 -14.73 0.08 6.72
N ILE A 110 -14.77 1.40 6.62
CA ILE A 110 -13.64 2.29 6.91
C ILE A 110 -13.13 2.20 8.35
N PRO A 111 -14.00 2.09 9.39
CA PRO A 111 -13.52 1.92 10.77
C PRO A 111 -12.64 0.67 10.96
N TYR A 112 -12.81 -0.36 10.13
CA TYR A 112 -11.94 -1.54 10.16
C TYR A 112 -10.55 -1.23 9.60
N ILE A 113 -10.47 -0.48 8.50
CA ILE A 113 -9.20 -0.07 7.88
C ILE A 113 -8.41 0.79 8.87
N VAL A 114 -9.08 1.76 9.50
CA VAL A 114 -8.44 2.67 10.45
C VAL A 114 -7.91 1.91 11.67
N ARG A 115 -8.70 1.03 12.31
CA ARG A 115 -8.23 0.29 13.50
C ARG A 115 -7.13 -0.73 13.22
N THR A 116 -7.02 -1.20 11.98
CA THR A 116 -6.03 -2.21 11.59
C THR A 116 -4.78 -1.61 10.93
N THR A 117 -4.64 -0.28 10.95
CA THR A 117 -3.41 0.41 10.59
C THR A 117 -2.58 0.65 11.86
N HIS A 118 -1.29 0.38 11.84
CA HIS A 118 -0.37 0.60 12.97
C HIS A 118 -0.09 2.10 13.16
N ASP A 119 0.18 2.55 14.40
CA ASP A 119 0.47 3.98 14.68
C ASP A 119 1.79 4.45 14.04
N ASP A 120 2.79 3.56 13.94
CA ASP A 120 4.06 3.83 13.21
C ASP A 120 3.91 3.81 11.68
N ASN A 121 2.69 3.76 11.13
CA ASN A 121 2.52 3.89 9.69
C ASN A 121 3.02 5.27 9.23
N PRO A 122 4.02 5.35 8.32
CA PRO A 122 4.62 6.62 7.91
C PRO A 122 3.64 7.55 7.18
N ASN A 123 2.50 7.03 6.71
CA ASN A 123 1.45 7.80 6.05
C ASN A 123 0.35 8.29 7.02
N LEU A 124 0.45 8.04 8.33
CA LEU A 124 -0.49 8.61 9.31
C LEU A 124 -0.26 10.11 9.58
N GLY A 125 0.66 10.76 8.86
CA GLY A 125 0.91 12.20 8.95
C GLY A 125 1.25 12.62 10.39
N PRO A 126 0.45 13.48 11.04
CA PRO A 126 0.70 13.92 12.42
C PRO A 126 0.58 12.81 13.48
N GLY A 127 0.13 11.61 13.09
CA GLY A 127 -0.11 10.49 14.01
C GLY A 127 -1.29 10.75 14.94
N GLY A 128 -1.52 9.82 15.87
CA GLY A 128 -2.57 9.93 16.88
C GLY A 128 -3.96 10.22 16.29
N ALA A 129 -4.80 10.97 17.02
CA ALA A 129 -6.18 11.21 16.62
C ALA A 129 -6.31 11.95 15.26
N GLU A 130 -5.46 12.95 15.01
CA GLU A 130 -5.54 13.73 13.77
C GLU A 130 -5.10 12.89 12.56
N GLY A 131 -4.05 12.09 12.70
CA GLY A 131 -3.63 11.15 11.67
C GLY A 131 -4.70 10.11 11.34
N ARG A 132 -5.42 9.62 12.36
CA ARG A 132 -6.54 8.68 12.18
C ARG A 132 -7.72 9.33 11.47
N LYS A 133 -8.00 10.61 11.76
CA LYS A 133 -9.04 11.39 11.09
C LYS A 133 -8.69 11.61 9.61
N GLN A 134 -7.44 11.96 9.30
CA GLN A 134 -6.98 12.09 7.92
C GLN A 134 -7.09 10.76 7.17
N LEU A 135 -6.59 9.67 7.76
CA LEU A 135 -6.71 8.33 7.19
C LEU A 135 -8.17 7.93 6.92
N THR A 136 -9.10 8.33 7.79
CA THR A 136 -10.53 8.09 7.59
C THR A 136 -11.02 8.80 6.32
N ALA A 137 -10.70 10.08 6.15
CA ALA A 137 -11.08 10.85 4.96
C ALA A 137 -10.48 10.27 3.67
N ASP A 138 -9.19 9.90 3.69
CA ASP A 138 -8.53 9.30 2.52
C ASP A 138 -9.17 7.95 2.13
N CYS A 139 -9.57 7.16 3.12
CA CYS A 139 -10.29 5.91 2.91
C CYS A 139 -11.70 6.14 2.35
N GLU A 140 -12.42 7.16 2.83
CA GLU A 140 -13.74 7.56 2.30
C GLU A 140 -13.62 7.94 0.83
N GLU A 141 -12.66 8.79 0.48
CA GLU A 141 -12.41 9.18 -0.90
C GLU A 141 -12.11 7.96 -1.78
N THR A 142 -11.20 7.08 -1.32
CA THR A 142 -10.84 5.85 -2.04
C THR A 142 -12.07 4.96 -2.27
N CYS A 143 -12.86 4.71 -1.22
CA CYS A 143 -14.08 3.88 -1.33
C CYS A 143 -15.13 4.52 -2.23
N ASN A 144 -15.16 5.85 -2.31
CA ASN A 144 -16.08 6.60 -3.17
C ASN A 144 -15.64 6.60 -4.63
N ARG A 145 -14.34 6.62 -4.91
CA ARG A 145 -13.81 6.71 -6.28
C ARG A 145 -13.61 5.36 -6.96
N LEU A 146 -13.34 4.29 -6.20
CA LEU A 146 -12.88 3.02 -6.76
C LEU A 146 -13.92 1.90 -6.64
N VAL A 147 -13.89 0.99 -7.61
CA VAL A 147 -14.55 -0.32 -7.55
C VAL A 147 -13.48 -1.39 -7.53
N PHE A 148 -13.36 -2.08 -6.41
CA PHE A 148 -12.44 -3.21 -6.24
C PHE A 148 -13.03 -4.47 -6.89
N LYS A 149 -12.29 -5.10 -7.80
CA LYS A 149 -12.79 -6.18 -8.66
C LYS A 149 -12.20 -7.55 -8.32
N ARG A 150 -10.90 -7.61 -8.10
CA ARG A 150 -10.17 -8.87 -7.82
C ARG A 150 -8.97 -8.62 -6.93
N LEU A 151 -8.69 -9.59 -6.07
CA LEU A 151 -7.47 -9.69 -5.28
C LEU A 151 -6.79 -11.02 -5.58
N ASP A 152 -5.50 -10.97 -5.92
CA ASP A 152 -4.64 -12.14 -6.04
C ASP A 152 -3.51 -12.02 -5.01
N ILE A 153 -3.35 -13.01 -4.13
CA ILE A 153 -2.19 -13.09 -3.24
C ILE A 153 -1.05 -13.75 -4.01
N MET A 154 0.07 -13.04 -4.13
CA MET A 154 1.23 -13.45 -4.93
C MET A 154 2.28 -14.16 -4.08
N SER A 155 2.58 -13.63 -2.90
CA SER A 155 3.49 -14.26 -1.93
C SER A 155 3.14 -13.86 -0.50
N THR A 156 3.56 -14.72 0.43
CA THR A 156 3.61 -14.44 1.87
C THR A 156 4.99 -14.79 2.37
N GLU A 157 5.63 -13.87 3.08
CA GLU A 157 6.98 -14.05 3.61
C GLU A 157 6.95 -13.76 5.12
N ALA A 158 7.68 -14.56 5.89
CA ALA A 158 7.94 -14.22 7.29
C ALA A 158 8.94 -13.05 7.34
N GLY A 159 8.86 -12.25 8.40
CA GLY A 159 9.86 -11.23 8.69
C GLY A 159 11.04 -11.77 9.47
N SER A 160 11.84 -10.84 10.01
CA SER A 160 13.01 -11.20 10.82
C SER A 160 12.62 -11.72 12.22
N THR A 161 11.38 -11.48 12.63
CA THR A 161 10.77 -11.96 13.88
C THR A 161 9.46 -12.68 13.57
N GLU A 162 8.96 -13.46 14.54
CA GLU A 162 7.64 -14.13 14.43
C GLU A 162 6.46 -13.13 14.39
N ASP A 163 6.68 -11.93 14.93
CA ASP A 163 5.72 -10.83 14.97
C ASP A 163 5.76 -9.95 13.72
N GLU A 164 6.46 -10.37 12.66
CA GLU A 164 6.57 -9.62 11.42
C GLU A 164 6.24 -10.50 10.22
N SER A 165 5.46 -9.98 9.28
CA SER A 165 5.12 -10.69 8.04
C SER A 165 4.91 -9.73 6.89
N PHE A 166 5.23 -10.21 5.68
CA PHE A 166 5.05 -9.47 4.44
C PHE A 166 4.07 -10.21 3.53
N VAL A 167 3.14 -9.46 2.94
CA VAL A 167 2.18 -10.01 1.98
C VAL A 167 2.29 -9.23 0.69
N SER A 168 2.55 -9.94 -0.39
CA SER A 168 2.57 -9.39 -1.73
C SER A 168 1.32 -9.75 -2.47
N PHE A 169 0.68 -8.77 -3.11
CA PHE A 169 -0.60 -8.96 -3.77
C PHE A 169 -0.75 -8.09 -5.01
N ARG A 170 -1.70 -8.52 -5.84
CA ARG A 170 -2.20 -7.80 -7.00
C ARG A 170 -3.67 -7.48 -6.79
N ALA A 171 -4.03 -6.22 -6.89
CA ALA A 171 -5.41 -5.75 -6.79
C ALA A 171 -5.86 -5.14 -8.13
N VAL A 172 -6.97 -5.67 -8.65
CA VAL A 172 -7.64 -5.11 -9.83
C VAL A 172 -8.76 -4.21 -9.37
N TYR A 173 -8.80 -2.99 -9.90
CA TYR A 173 -9.82 -2.01 -9.58
C TYR A 173 -10.21 -1.19 -10.83
N ALA A 174 -11.32 -0.46 -10.74
CA ALA A 174 -11.74 0.48 -11.77
C ALA A 174 -12.21 1.78 -11.11
N TYR A 175 -12.17 2.89 -11.85
CA TYR A 175 -12.77 4.15 -11.39
C TYR A 175 -14.30 4.09 -11.54
N LYS A 176 -15.05 4.54 -10.53
CA LYS A 176 -16.52 4.67 -10.61
C LYS A 176 -16.95 5.71 -11.63
N HIS A 177 -16.20 6.79 -11.71
CA HIS A 177 -16.44 7.93 -12.57
C HIS A 177 -15.12 8.26 -13.29
N GLY A 178 -15.11 8.13 -14.61
CA GLY A 178 -13.93 8.34 -15.43
C GLY A 178 -14.19 8.01 -16.89
N THR A 179 -13.35 8.54 -17.79
CA THR A 179 -13.43 8.30 -19.24
C THR A 179 -12.87 6.93 -19.63
N THR A 180 -12.06 6.32 -18.76
CA THR A 180 -11.44 5.02 -18.99
C THR A 180 -12.26 3.94 -18.28
N THR A 181 -12.80 3.00 -19.06
CA THR A 181 -13.51 1.81 -18.57
C THR A 181 -12.56 0.66 -18.19
N ASP A 182 -11.27 0.81 -18.47
CA ASP A 182 -10.30 -0.26 -18.29
C ASP A 182 -9.94 -0.46 -16.82
N ASN A 183 -9.82 -1.74 -16.46
CA ASN A 183 -9.32 -2.15 -15.18
C ASN A 183 -7.89 -1.67 -14.98
N GLN A 184 -7.63 -1.09 -13.81
CA GLN A 184 -6.33 -0.73 -13.30
C GLN A 184 -5.77 -1.86 -12.44
N ILE A 185 -4.44 -1.92 -12.35
CA ILE A 185 -3.73 -2.95 -11.58
C ILE A 185 -2.79 -2.26 -10.59
N LEU A 186 -3.03 -2.51 -9.30
CA LEU A 186 -2.09 -2.25 -8.23
C LEU A 186 -1.31 -3.52 -7.92
N VAL A 187 0.00 -3.39 -7.75
CA VAL A 187 0.87 -4.45 -7.21
C VAL A 187 1.61 -3.87 -6.01
N GLU A 188 1.60 -4.60 -4.90
CA GLU A 188 2.18 -4.14 -3.65
C GLU A 188 2.77 -5.29 -2.84
N LYS A 189 3.86 -5.01 -2.11
CA LYS A 189 4.31 -5.76 -0.95
C LYS A 189 4.03 -4.93 0.30
N SER A 190 3.18 -5.42 1.18
CA SER A 190 2.85 -4.76 2.44
C SER A 190 3.54 -5.45 3.61
N ARG A 191 3.95 -4.66 4.60
CA ARG A 191 4.50 -5.12 5.88
C ARG A 191 3.43 -5.06 6.97
N PHE A 192 3.35 -6.12 7.76
CA PHE A 192 2.46 -6.27 8.89
C PHE A 192 3.25 -6.66 10.13
N VAL A 193 2.78 -6.19 11.29
CA VAL A 193 3.34 -6.57 12.59
C VAL A 193 2.24 -7.07 13.51
N LEU A 194 2.56 -8.04 14.36
CA LEU A 194 1.71 -8.46 15.46
C LEU A 194 1.96 -7.49 16.63
N ASP A 195 0.95 -6.67 16.96
CA ASP A 195 1.05 -5.80 18.12
C ASP A 195 0.89 -6.64 19.40
N PRO A 196 1.90 -6.70 20.28
CA PRO A 196 1.87 -7.53 21.48
C PRO A 196 0.84 -7.05 22.50
N SER A 197 0.46 -5.76 22.47
CA SER A 197 -0.50 -5.19 23.43
C SER A 197 -1.94 -5.61 23.12
N SER A 198 -2.34 -5.57 21.84
CA SER A 198 -3.66 -6.03 21.41
C SER A 198 -3.70 -7.50 20.99
N GLY A 199 -2.55 -8.11 20.73
CA GLY A 199 -2.43 -9.43 20.10
C GLY A 199 -3.12 -9.48 18.74
N ARG A 200 -3.00 -8.43 17.93
CA ARG A 200 -3.59 -8.31 16.58
C ARG A 200 -2.52 -7.96 15.57
N TRP A 201 -2.64 -8.53 14.38
CA TRP A 201 -1.87 -8.05 13.23
C TRP A 201 -2.32 -6.64 12.84
N LEU A 202 -1.37 -5.78 12.48
CA LEU A 202 -1.61 -4.41 12.03
C LEU A 202 -0.77 -4.11 10.79
N TYR A 203 -1.33 -3.32 9.87
CA TYR A 203 -0.65 -2.83 8.67
C TYR A 203 0.27 -1.65 9.00
N ILE A 204 1.57 -1.77 8.70
CA ILE A 204 2.54 -0.69 8.91
C ILE A 204 2.71 0.11 7.64
N GLU A 205 3.19 -0.50 6.57
CA GLU A 205 3.62 0.24 5.38
C GLU A 205 3.67 -0.63 4.13
N ARG A 206 3.78 0.06 3.00
CA ARG A 206 4.19 -0.54 1.74
C ARG A 206 5.70 -0.61 1.66
N ILE A 207 6.22 -1.77 1.30
CA ILE A 207 7.61 -1.99 0.94
C ILE A 207 7.78 -1.80 -0.58
N PRO A 208 8.74 -0.99 -1.02
CA PRO A 208 9.05 -0.86 -2.44
C PRO A 208 9.40 -2.21 -3.08
N LEU A 209 8.84 -2.47 -4.26
CA LEU A 209 9.23 -3.59 -5.10
C LEU A 209 10.31 -3.17 -6.08
N ASP A 210 11.19 -4.09 -6.43
CA ASP A 210 12.03 -3.91 -7.61
C ASP A 210 11.18 -4.01 -8.89
N ALA A 211 11.69 -3.41 -9.97
CA ALA A 211 10.96 -3.31 -11.23
C ALA A 211 10.63 -4.68 -11.85
N ALA A 212 11.46 -5.70 -11.62
CA ALA A 212 11.24 -7.03 -12.17
C ALA A 212 10.10 -7.75 -11.43
N ALA A 213 10.07 -7.67 -10.10
CA ALA A 213 8.98 -8.19 -9.28
C ALA A 213 7.66 -7.47 -9.59
N GLU A 214 7.68 -6.14 -9.73
CA GLU A 214 6.49 -5.35 -10.10
C GLU A 214 5.96 -5.75 -11.48
N ALA A 215 6.83 -5.90 -12.48
CA ALA A 215 6.45 -6.33 -13.82
C ALA A 215 5.89 -7.76 -13.84
N ALA A 216 6.56 -8.71 -13.19
CA ALA A 216 6.14 -10.10 -13.11
C ALA A 216 4.77 -10.24 -12.44
N TRP A 217 4.54 -9.52 -11.34
CA TRP A 217 3.28 -9.64 -10.61
C TRP A 217 2.12 -8.89 -11.26
N ARG A 218 2.36 -7.86 -12.08
CA ARG A 218 1.29 -7.21 -12.87
C ARG A 218 0.59 -8.18 -13.83
N LEU A 219 1.33 -9.14 -14.39
CA LEU A 219 0.80 -10.18 -15.28
C LEU A 219 -0.18 -11.14 -14.58
N GLY A 220 -0.09 -11.25 -13.24
CA GLY A 220 -0.95 -12.11 -12.43
C GLY A 220 -0.55 -13.60 -12.44
N PRO A 221 -1.23 -14.41 -11.62
CA PRO A 221 -0.83 -15.81 -11.37
C PRO A 221 -1.01 -16.75 -12.57
N GLU A 222 -1.95 -16.47 -13.46
CA GLU A 222 -2.28 -17.31 -14.62
C GLU A 222 -1.12 -17.38 -15.63
N LEU A 223 -0.41 -16.27 -15.86
CA LEU A 223 0.76 -16.23 -16.74
C LEU A 223 2.03 -16.78 -16.06
N LEU A 224 2.22 -16.54 -14.76
CA LEU A 224 3.35 -17.10 -14.00
C LEU A 224 3.31 -18.63 -13.92
N GLN A 225 2.11 -19.23 -13.88
CA GLN A 225 1.94 -20.68 -13.89
C GLN A 225 2.27 -21.29 -15.27
N GLN A 226 1.95 -20.58 -16.37
CA GLN A 226 2.31 -21.00 -17.73
C GLN A 226 3.83 -21.00 -17.93
N GLU A 227 4.57 -20.03 -17.38
CA GLU A 227 6.03 -20.01 -17.41
C GLU A 227 6.67 -21.17 -16.66
N LYS A 228 6.13 -21.54 -15.49
CA LYS A 228 6.61 -22.71 -14.72
C LYS A 228 6.35 -24.04 -15.44
N GLN A 229 5.20 -24.19 -16.10
CA GLN A 229 4.91 -25.38 -16.91
C GLN A 229 5.75 -25.44 -18.19
N GLN A 230 6.19 -24.30 -18.73
CA GLN A 230 7.10 -24.22 -19.87
C GLN A 230 8.59 -24.28 -19.48
N GLY A 231 8.90 -24.55 -18.21
CA GLY A 231 10.24 -24.73 -17.63
C GLY A 231 11.00 -25.97 -18.13
N GLY A 232 11.07 -26.17 -19.44
CA GLY A 232 11.96 -27.11 -20.12
C GLY A 232 12.53 -26.59 -21.45
N LYS A 233 12.02 -25.50 -22.04
CA LYS A 233 12.59 -24.92 -23.29
C LYS A 233 12.39 -23.40 -23.34
N LYS A 234 13.48 -22.64 -23.19
CA LYS A 234 13.50 -21.20 -23.52
C LYS A 234 13.52 -21.02 -25.04
N SER A 235 12.58 -20.24 -25.56
CA SER A 235 12.69 -19.50 -26.82
C SER A 235 11.44 -18.62 -26.98
N TYR A 236 11.54 -17.32 -26.69
CA TYR A 236 10.66 -16.36 -27.36
C TYR A 236 11.52 -15.47 -28.25
N VAL A 237 11.34 -15.65 -29.56
CA VAL A 237 11.87 -14.78 -30.60
C VAL A 237 11.12 -13.46 -30.50
N MET A 238 11.84 -12.38 -30.20
CA MET A 238 11.32 -11.01 -30.36
C MET A 238 11.17 -10.74 -31.86
N GLN A 239 9.97 -10.94 -32.43
CA GLN A 239 9.67 -10.49 -33.78
C GLN A 239 8.96 -9.13 -33.74
N GLY A 240 9.63 -8.13 -34.32
CA GLY A 240 8.95 -7.16 -35.17
C GLY A 240 8.98 -5.68 -34.76
N ALA A 241 10.15 -5.06 -34.61
CA ALA A 241 10.28 -3.63 -34.89
C ALA A 241 10.63 -3.45 -36.38
N ALA A 242 9.69 -2.92 -37.16
CA ALA A 242 9.90 -2.61 -38.57
C ALA A 242 10.98 -1.52 -38.75
N GLN A 243 12.05 -1.87 -39.46
CA GLN A 243 13.09 -0.92 -39.88
C GLN A 243 12.58 -0.06 -41.05
N PRO A 244 12.77 1.27 -41.05
CA PRO A 244 12.45 2.10 -42.21
C PRO A 244 13.43 1.82 -43.36
N LYS A 245 12.86 1.53 -44.55
CA LYS A 245 13.62 1.24 -45.77
C LYS A 245 14.39 2.48 -46.24
N LEU A 246 15.71 2.45 -46.13
CA LEU A 246 16.59 3.37 -46.84
C LEU A 246 16.57 3.02 -48.33
N ARG A 247 16.21 4.00 -49.18
CA ARG A 247 16.30 3.90 -50.64
C ARG A 247 17.78 3.93 -51.07
N PRO A 248 18.20 3.11 -52.05
CA PRO A 248 19.54 3.21 -52.59
C PRO A 248 19.68 4.49 -53.44
N ARG A 249 20.81 5.19 -53.23
CA ARG A 249 21.25 6.31 -54.07
C ARG A 249 21.84 5.73 -55.35
N SER A 250 21.32 6.15 -56.50
CA SER A 250 21.86 5.81 -57.81
C SER A 250 23.07 6.70 -58.15
N SER A 251 24.11 6.02 -58.65
CA SER A 251 25.33 6.50 -59.34
C SER A 251 26.42 7.16 -58.49
#